data_AF-A0ABC9NKC7-F1
#
_entry.id   AF-A0ABC9NKC7-F1
#
_cell.length_a   1.000
_cell.length_b   1.000
_cell.length_c   1.000
_cell.angle_alpha   90.00
_cell.angle_beta   90.00
_cell.angle_gamma   90.00
#
_symmetry.space_group_name_H-M   'P 1'
#
loop_
_entity.id
_entity.type
_entity.pdbx_description
1 polymer ?
#
loop_
_entity_poly.entity_id
_entity_poly.type
_entity_poly.pdbx_seq_one_letter_code
_entity_poly.pdbx_strand_id
1 'polypeptide(L)'
;MMKKSILAFLLLTISSAALAAPQVITVSRFEIGKDKWAFNREEVMLTCRPGNALYVINPSTLVQYPLNDAAQKEVDSGKTNAQPISVIQIEDPNKPGEKMNLEPFIERAKKLC
;
A
#
# COMPACT_ATOMS: atom_id res chain seq x y z
N MET A 1 38.47 -27.64 -26.06
CA MET A 1 37.55 -26.58 -26.55
C MET A 1 36.32 -26.33 -25.65
N MET A 2 36.19 -26.97 -24.47
CA MET A 2 34.97 -26.91 -23.63
C MET A 2 35.03 -25.93 -22.43
N LYS A 3 36.22 -25.44 -22.04
CA LYS A 3 36.38 -24.61 -20.82
C LYS A 3 35.79 -23.19 -20.94
N LYS A 4 35.69 -22.64 -22.16
CA LYS A 4 35.13 -21.30 -22.41
C LYS A 4 33.59 -21.28 -22.40
N SER A 5 32.94 -22.41 -22.72
CA SER A 5 31.48 -22.53 -22.71
C SER A 5 30.90 -22.68 -21.31
N ILE A 6 31.67 -23.22 -20.36
CA ILE A 6 31.22 -23.39 -18.96
C ILE A 6 31.07 -22.02 -18.27
N LEU A 7 31.97 -21.08 -18.56
CA LEU A 7 31.93 -19.74 -17.98
C LEU A 7 30.72 -18.92 -18.47
N ALA A 8 30.31 -19.13 -19.73
CA ALA A 8 29.13 -18.48 -20.32
C ALA A 8 27.80 -19.00 -19.73
N PHE A 9 27.74 -20.29 -19.37
CA PHE A 9 26.58 -20.86 -18.67
C PHE A 9 26.48 -20.41 -17.20
N LEU A 10 27.61 -20.13 -16.55
CA LEU A 10 27.63 -19.67 -15.16
C LEU A 10 27.18 -18.20 -15.00
N LEU A 11 27.32 -17.38 -16.05
CA LEU A 11 26.95 -15.95 -16.04
C LEU A 11 25.45 -15.69 -16.26
N LEU A 12 24.68 -16.71 -16.67
CA LEU A 12 23.25 -16.58 -16.99
C LEU A 12 22.30 -16.80 -15.79
N THR A 13 22.82 -17.08 -14.58
CA THR A 13 22.00 -17.44 -13.42
C THR A 13 21.71 -16.30 -12.44
N ILE A 14 22.10 -15.05 -12.73
CA ILE A 14 21.99 -13.92 -11.77
C ILE A 14 20.85 -12.94 -12.10
N SER A 15 19.88 -13.32 -12.94
CA SER A 15 18.81 -12.40 -13.37
C SER A 15 17.44 -12.71 -12.75
N SER A 16 17.34 -12.88 -11.43
CA SER A 16 16.03 -13.03 -10.77
C SER A 16 16.01 -12.53 -9.33
N ALA A 17 16.26 -11.24 -9.11
CA ALA A 17 15.75 -10.55 -7.93
C ALA A 17 15.63 -9.05 -8.22
N ALA A 18 14.74 -8.69 -9.15
CA ALA A 18 14.11 -7.37 -9.02
C ALA A 18 13.28 -7.44 -7.73
N LEU A 19 13.91 -7.11 -6.60
CA LEU A 19 13.21 -6.77 -5.37
C LEU A 19 12.26 -5.66 -5.77
N ALA A 20 10.99 -6.00 -6.02
CA ALA A 20 9.97 -5.04 -6.29
C ALA A 20 9.95 -4.11 -5.07
N ALA A 21 10.44 -2.88 -5.25
CA ALA A 21 10.19 -1.84 -4.27
C ALA A 21 8.68 -1.84 -3.99
N PRO A 22 8.24 -1.65 -2.73
CA PRO A 22 6.82 -1.65 -2.39
C PRO A 22 6.08 -0.82 -3.43
N GLN A 23 5.19 -1.46 -4.19
CA GLN A 23 4.52 -0.74 -5.26
C GLN A 23 3.67 0.33 -4.59
N VAL A 24 3.75 1.55 -5.12
CA VAL A 24 2.97 2.67 -4.64
C VAL A 24 2.17 3.23 -5.80
N ILE A 25 0.86 3.35 -5.60
CA ILE A 25 -0.04 4.00 -6.55
C ILE A 25 -0.68 5.20 -5.88
N THR A 26 -0.89 6.27 -6.64
CA THR A 26 -1.73 7.38 -6.20
C THR A 26 -3.15 7.14 -6.69
N VAL A 27 -4.12 7.30 -5.80
CA VAL A 27 -5.54 7.28 -6.14
C VAL A 27 -6.17 8.60 -5.69
N SER A 28 -7.17 9.07 -6.45
CA SER A 28 -7.85 10.34 -6.15
C SER A 28 -9.34 10.16 -5.98
N ARG A 29 -9.96 11.11 -5.28
CA ARG A 29 -11.41 11.24 -5.14
C ARG A 29 -12.09 11.33 -6.49
N PHE A 30 -11.48 12.03 -7.43
CA PHE A 30 -11.99 12.17 -8.79
C PHE A 30 -12.05 10.82 -9.52
N GLU A 31 -10.99 10.02 -9.42
CA GLU A 31 -10.90 8.70 -10.07
C GLU A 31 -11.86 7.67 -9.46
N ILE A 32 -11.99 7.64 -8.13
CA ILE A 32 -12.82 6.65 -7.41
C ILE A 32 -14.30 7.07 -7.34
N GLY A 33 -14.57 8.37 -7.38
CA GLY A 33 -15.89 8.94 -7.19
C GLY A 33 -16.19 9.28 -5.73
N LYS A 34 -16.86 10.42 -5.54
CA LYS A 34 -17.18 11.00 -4.23
C LYS A 34 -17.92 10.02 -3.30
N ASP A 35 -18.82 9.21 -3.83
CA ASP A 35 -19.68 8.31 -3.02
C ASP A 35 -18.94 7.07 -2.51
N LYS A 36 -17.74 6.80 -3.01
CA LYS A 36 -16.87 5.70 -2.57
C LYS A 36 -15.61 6.20 -1.87
N TRP A 37 -15.43 7.51 -1.79
CA TRP A 37 -14.21 8.10 -1.28
C TRP A 37 -14.21 8.17 0.25
N ALA A 38 -13.22 7.55 0.90
CA ALA A 38 -13.21 7.38 2.34
C ALA A 38 -12.34 8.39 3.11
N PHE A 39 -11.64 9.30 2.44
CA PHE A 39 -10.61 10.12 3.07
C PHE A 39 -10.92 11.62 3.08
N ASN A 40 -10.41 12.33 4.09
CA ASN A 40 -10.49 13.79 4.19
C ASN A 40 -9.44 14.53 3.32
N ARG A 41 -8.86 13.83 2.34
CA ARG A 41 -7.89 14.32 1.36
C ARG A 41 -8.45 14.10 -0.04
N GLU A 42 -8.01 14.88 -1.01
CA GLU A 42 -8.46 14.69 -2.40
C GLU A 42 -7.71 13.55 -3.11
N GLU A 43 -6.53 13.19 -2.61
CA GLU A 43 -5.74 12.07 -3.09
C GLU A 43 -4.93 11.44 -1.96
N VAL A 44 -4.60 10.16 -2.14
CA VAL A 44 -3.71 9.41 -1.25
C VAL A 44 -2.85 8.44 -2.04
N MET A 45 -1.74 8.03 -1.47
CA MET A 45 -0.91 6.94 -1.99
C MET A 45 -1.28 5.63 -1.29
N LEU A 46 -1.37 4.53 -2.02
CA LEU A 46 -1.60 3.17 -1.51
C LEU A 46 -0.36 2.33 -1.72
N THR A 47 0.01 1.51 -0.74
CA THR A 47 1.12 0.57 -0.88
C THR A 47 0.86 -0.74 -0.16
N CYS A 48 1.48 -1.82 -0.65
CA CYS A 48 1.62 -3.08 0.06
C CYS A 48 3.08 -3.33 0.43
N ARG A 49 3.30 -3.70 1.69
CA ARG A 49 4.62 -4.01 2.27
C ARG A 49 4.76 -5.51 2.57
N PRO A 50 6.00 -5.99 2.79
CA PRO A 50 6.24 -7.39 3.17
C PRO A 50 5.34 -7.84 4.33
N GLY A 51 4.75 -9.03 4.19
CA GLY A 51 3.76 -9.54 5.14
C GLY A 51 2.32 -9.08 4.85
N ASN A 52 2.05 -8.60 3.63
CA ASN A 52 0.74 -8.08 3.20
C ASN A 52 0.25 -6.90 4.06
N ALA A 53 1.18 -6.08 4.55
CA ALA A 53 0.86 -4.90 5.35
C ALA A 53 0.47 -3.75 4.42
N LEU A 54 -0.80 -3.34 4.46
CA LEU A 54 -1.38 -2.36 3.55
C LEU A 54 -1.42 -0.98 4.21
N TYR A 55 -1.01 0.06 3.49
CA TYR A 55 -1.00 1.42 4.01
C TYR A 55 -1.61 2.42 3.04
N VAL A 56 -2.27 3.43 3.62
CA VAL A 56 -2.46 4.75 2.99
C VAL A 56 -1.30 5.64 3.38
N ILE A 57 -0.82 6.47 2.46
CA ILE A 57 0.20 7.48 2.71
C ILE A 57 -0.33 8.84 2.24
N ASN A 58 -0.20 9.86 3.08
CA ASN A 58 -0.47 11.24 2.68
C ASN A 58 0.71 11.73 1.80
N PRO A 59 0.48 12.10 0.53
CA PRO A 59 1.57 12.41 -0.40
C PRO A 59 2.38 13.66 0.00
N SER A 60 1.78 14.61 0.72
CA SER A 60 2.44 15.87 1.11
C SER A 60 3.26 15.76 2.39
N THR A 61 2.94 14.82 3.27
CA THR A 61 3.56 14.71 4.61
C THR A 61 4.27 13.38 4.85
N LEU A 62 4.04 12.39 3.98
CA LEU A 62 4.50 11.02 4.09
C LEU A 62 4.00 10.29 5.36
N VAL A 63 3.05 10.87 6.10
CA VAL A 63 2.38 10.19 7.20
C VAL A 63 1.62 8.98 6.65
N GLN A 64 1.74 7.87 7.36
CA GLN A 64 1.19 6.58 6.96
C GLN A 64 0.03 6.20 7.87
N TYR A 65 -0.90 5.44 7.32
CA TYR A 65 -2.09 4.97 8.03
C TYR A 65 -2.34 3.49 7.68
N PRO A 66 -2.39 2.58 8.66
CA PRO A 66 -2.57 1.16 8.41
C PRO A 66 -4.00 0.88 7.89
N LEU A 67 -4.12 0.03 6.86
CA LEU A 67 -5.40 -0.36 6.26
C LEU A 67 -5.90 -1.74 6.68
N ASN A 68 -5.04 -2.56 7.31
CA ASN A 68 -5.38 -3.91 7.73
C ASN A 68 -4.62 -4.32 9.00
N ASP A 69 -5.02 -5.46 9.57
CA ASP A 69 -4.43 -6.01 10.78
C ASP A 69 -2.92 -6.28 10.66
N ALA A 70 -2.44 -6.66 9.47
CA ALA A 70 -1.02 -6.88 9.24
C ALA A 70 -0.23 -5.57 9.39
N ALA A 71 -0.69 -4.49 8.78
CA ALA A 71 -0.11 -3.15 8.96
C ALA A 71 -0.25 -2.67 10.41
N GLN A 72 -1.39 -2.88 11.05
CA GLN A 72 -1.57 -2.51 12.45
C GLN A 72 -0.56 -3.22 13.37
N LYS A 73 -0.30 -4.52 13.17
CA LYS A 73 0.73 -5.26 13.91
C LYS A 73 2.13 -4.70 13.70
N GLU A 74 2.47 -4.21 12.51
CA GLU A 74 3.76 -3.53 12.28
C GLU A 74 3.86 -2.22 13.07
N VAL A 75 2.75 -1.50 13.22
CA VAL A 75 2.69 -0.28 14.02
C VAL A 75 2.83 -0.60 15.50
N ASP A 76 2.06 -1.58 16.00
CA ASP A 76 2.04 -1.98 17.41
C ASP A 76 3.39 -2.56 17.86
N SER A 77 4.11 -3.23 16.95
CA SER A 77 5.47 -3.74 17.20
C SER A 77 6.58 -2.69 17.05
N GLY A 78 6.24 -1.46 16.65
CA GLY A 78 7.20 -0.38 16.40
C GLY A 78 8.03 -0.54 15.12
N LYS A 79 7.70 -1.52 14.26
CA LYS A 79 8.35 -1.71 12.97
C LYS A 79 8.06 -0.55 12.00
N THR A 80 6.86 0.03 12.09
CA THR A 80 6.45 1.18 11.28
C THR A 80 5.89 2.29 12.16
N ASN A 81 6.35 3.53 11.98
CA ASN A 81 5.70 4.70 12.56
C ASN A 81 4.52 5.15 11.66
N ALA A 82 3.30 5.10 12.19
CA ALA A 82 2.07 5.45 11.49
C ALA A 82 1.05 6.05 12.45
N GLN A 83 0.03 6.71 11.90
CA GLN A 83 -1.12 7.23 12.63
C GLN A 83 -2.35 6.36 12.39
N PRO A 84 -3.34 6.33 13.31
CA PRO A 84 -4.58 5.60 13.09
C PRO A 84 -5.32 6.05 11.82
N ILE A 85 -5.88 5.11 11.05
CA ILE A 85 -6.66 5.43 9.84
C ILE A 85 -7.85 6.34 10.11
N SER A 86 -8.41 6.27 11.32
CA SER A 86 -9.52 7.11 11.79
C SER A 86 -9.22 8.62 11.75
N VAL A 87 -7.94 9.02 11.72
CA VAL A 87 -7.52 10.43 11.58
C VAL A 87 -7.90 10.99 10.20
N ILE A 88 -7.88 10.15 9.16
CA ILE A 88 -8.19 10.57 7.78
C ILE A 88 -9.50 10.00 7.26
N GLN A 89 -10.04 8.95 7.89
CA GLN A 89 -11.29 8.32 7.48
C GLN A 89 -12.50 9.18 7.86
N ILE A 90 -13.29 9.55 6.85
CA ILE A 90 -14.48 10.39 7.02
C ILE A 90 -15.70 9.57 7.44
N GLU A 91 -16.69 10.25 8.03
CA GLU A 91 -18.03 9.70 8.25
C GLU A 91 -18.72 9.40 6.91
N ASP A 92 -19.55 8.36 6.88
CA ASP A 92 -20.45 8.07 5.77
C ASP A 92 -21.66 9.02 5.83
N PRO A 93 -21.83 9.92 4.84
CA PRO A 93 -22.94 10.88 4.85
C PRO A 93 -24.31 10.20 4.74
N ASN A 94 -24.37 8.95 4.29
CA ASN A 94 -25.60 8.18 4.15
C ASN A 94 -25.90 7.31 5.39
N LYS A 95 -24.94 7.18 6.31
CA LYS A 95 -25.05 6.35 7.51
C LYS A 95 -24.46 7.08 8.72
N PRO A 96 -25.26 7.91 9.40
CA PRO A 96 -24.79 8.68 10.54
C PRO A 96 -24.14 7.81 11.62
N GLY A 97 -22.92 8.14 12.03
CA GLY A 97 -22.15 7.41 13.04
C GLY A 97 -21.32 6.24 12.50
N GLU A 98 -21.44 5.91 11.20
CA GLU A 98 -20.55 4.97 10.52
C GLU A 98 -19.47 5.72 9.73
N LYS A 99 -18.27 5.14 9.66
CA LYS A 99 -17.20 5.62 8.78
C LYS A 99 -17.37 5.09 7.37
N MET A 100 -16.87 5.84 6.38
CA MET A 100 -16.84 5.40 4.98
C MET A 100 -16.11 4.07 4.81
N ASN A 101 -16.63 3.22 3.92
CA ASN A 101 -16.08 1.90 3.64
C ASN A 101 -14.66 1.98 3.05
N LEU A 102 -13.71 1.27 3.67
CA LEU A 102 -12.31 1.19 3.21
C LEU A 102 -12.06 0.08 2.18
N GLU A 103 -13.00 -0.85 1.99
CA GLU A 103 -12.81 -2.03 1.12
C GLU A 103 -12.31 -1.69 -0.30
N PRO A 104 -12.82 -0.65 -1.00
CA PRO A 104 -12.31 -0.32 -2.32
C PRO A 104 -10.80 0.02 -2.35
N PHE A 105 -10.29 0.58 -1.26
CA PHE A 105 -8.88 0.95 -1.10
C PHE A 105 -8.03 -0.24 -0.67
N ILE A 106 -8.57 -1.07 0.22
CA ILE A 106 -7.96 -2.33 0.64
C ILE A 106 -7.75 -3.24 -0.57
N GLU A 107 -8.78 -3.42 -1.41
CA GLU A 107 -8.71 -4.26 -2.61
C GLU A 107 -7.71 -3.73 -3.66
N ARG A 108 -7.58 -2.41 -3.79
CA ARG A 108 -6.56 -1.80 -4.65
C ARG A 108 -5.16 -1.99 -4.08
N ALA A 109 -4.96 -1.80 -2.78
CA ALA A 109 -3.68 -1.99 -2.12
C ALA A 109 -3.23 -3.46 -2.13
N LYS A 110 -4.14 -4.42 -1.97
CA LYS A 110 -3.84 -5.86 -2.06
C LYS A 110 -3.26 -6.27 -3.41
N LYS A 111 -3.65 -5.61 -4.51
CA LYS A 111 -3.13 -5.88 -5.86
C LYS A 111 -1.65 -5.47 -6.04
N LEU A 112 -1.06 -4.82 -5.05
CA LEU A 112 0.33 -4.33 -5.06
C LEU A 112 1.34 -5.28 -4.40
N CYS A 113 0.88 -6.42 -3.82
CA CYS A 113 1.68 -7.27 -2.92
C CYS A 113 2.66 -8.27 -3.58
#